data_AF-A0A3R9MAN5-F1
#
_entry.id   AF-A0A3R9MAN5-F1
#
_cell.length_a   1.000
_cell.length_b   1.000
_cell.length_c   1.000
_cell.angle_alpha   90.00
_cell.angle_beta   90.00
_cell.angle_gamma   90.00
#
_symmetry.space_group_name_H-M   'P 1'
#
loop_
_entity.id
_entity.type
_entity.pdbx_description
1 polymer ?
#
loop_
_entity_poly.entity_id
_entity_poly.type
_entity_poly.pdbx_seq_one_letter_code
_entity_poly.pdbx_strand_id
1 'polypeptide(L)' 'MKESYFDGGILDYIGYSILAAIICGLTFGIATPWAVCMMQNWKTKHTVVDGQRLYFDGTGAQLFGN' A
#
# COMPACT_ATOMS: atom_id res chain seq x y z
N MET A 1 20.27 -3.87 19.39
CA MET A 1 19.77 -3.72 18.01
C MET A 1 18.28 -3.92 18.08
N LYS A 2 17.45 -2.96 17.67
CA LYS A 2 16.01 -3.24 17.59
C LYS A 2 15.77 -4.00 16.29
N GLU A 3 15.04 -5.09 16.38
CA GLU A 3 14.78 -5.94 15.23
C GLU A 3 13.92 -5.19 14.21
N SER A 4 14.30 -5.30 12.94
CA SER A 4 13.46 -4.88 11.82
C SER A 4 12.77 -6.13 11.30
N TYR A 5 11.45 -6.12 11.24
CA TYR A 5 10.67 -7.27 10.83
C TYR A 5 9.49 -6.85 9.96
N PHE A 6 9.05 -7.79 9.13
CA PHE A 6 7.93 -7.61 8.22
C PHE A 6 6.87 -8.66 8.52
N ASP A 7 5.74 -8.24 9.07
CA ASP A 7 4.62 -9.11 9.47
C ASP A 7 3.53 -9.20 8.40
N GLY A 8 3.87 -8.92 7.13
CA GLY A 8 2.88 -8.89 6.06
C GLY A 8 2.35 -10.28 5.72
N GLY A 9 1.05 -10.48 5.88
CA GLY A 9 0.36 -11.71 5.49
C GLY A 9 0.16 -11.82 3.98
N ILE A 10 0.40 -13.00 3.41
CA ILE A 10 0.13 -13.30 1.99
C ILE A 10 -1.36 -13.14 1.65
N LEU A 11 -2.24 -13.49 2.60
CA LEU A 11 -3.70 -13.34 2.43
C LEU A 11 -4.09 -11.87 2.25
N ASP A 12 -3.50 -10.97 3.04
CA ASP A 12 -3.75 -9.55 2.89
C ASP A 12 -3.22 -9.05 1.54
N TYR A 13 -2.01 -9.47 1.13
CA TYR A 13 -1.47 -9.10 -0.18
C TYR A 13 -2.42 -9.47 -1.33
N ILE A 14 -3.00 -10.67 -1.29
CA ILE A 14 -3.98 -11.13 -2.28
C ILE A 14 -5.25 -10.26 -2.23
N GLY A 15 -5.76 -9.96 -1.04
CA GLY A 15 -6.93 -9.09 -0.87
C GLY A 15 -6.71 -7.67 -1.43
N TYR A 16 -5.56 -7.07 -1.14
CA TYR A 16 -5.18 -5.74 -1.67
C TYR A 16 -4.99 -5.77 -3.19
N SER A 17 -4.43 -6.85 -3.75
CA SER A 17 -4.23 -7.00 -5.19
C SER A 17 -5.56 -7.13 -5.95
N ILE A 18 -6.53 -7.87 -5.40
CA ILE A 18 -7.89 -7.98 -5.96
C ILE A 18 -8.61 -6.63 -5.87
N LEU A 19 -8.53 -5.93 -4.73
CA LEU A 19 -9.09 -4.59 -4.58
C LEU A 19 -8.49 -3.61 -5.59
N ALA A 20 -7.17 -3.61 -5.77
CA ALA A 20 -6.49 -2.80 -6.77
C ALA A 20 -6.97 -3.12 -8.19
N ALA A 21 -7.13 -4.40 -8.52
CA ALA A 21 -7.65 -4.83 -9.83
C ALA A 21 -9.10 -4.38 -10.06
N ILE A 22 -9.96 -4.46 -9.04
CA ILE A 22 -11.35 -3.98 -9.10
C ILE A 22 -11.37 -2.46 -9.28
N ILE A 23 -10.57 -1.72 -8.51
CA ILE A 23 -10.49 -0.25 -8.61
C ILE A 23 -10.02 0.16 -10.00
N CYS A 24 -8.94 -0.44 -10.50
CA CYS A 24 -8.43 -0.17 -11.84
C CYS A 24 -9.43 -0.56 -12.93
N GLY A 25 -10.11 -1.70 -12.80
CA GLY A 25 -11.12 -2.16 -13.75
C GLY A 25 -12.36 -1.28 -13.80
N LEU A 26 -12.90 -0.88 -12.65
CA LEU A 26 -14.09 -0.02 -12.55
C LEU A 26 -13.83 1.41 -13.01
N THR A 27 -12.63 1.92 -12.79
CA THR A 27 -12.27 3.30 -13.15
C THR A 27 -11.53 3.40 -14.49
N PHE A 28 -11.42 2.31 -15.25
CA PHE A 28 -10.63 2.25 -16.50
C PHE A 28 -9.20 2.80 -16.34
N GLY A 29 -8.57 2.55 -15.18
CA GLY A 29 -7.20 3.00 -14.89
C GLY A 29 -7.09 4.45 -14.39
N ILE A 30 -8.18 5.18 -14.16
CA ILE A 30 -8.11 6.53 -13.58
C ILE A 30 -7.69 6.47 -12.11
N ALA A 31 -8.13 5.46 -11.35
CA ALA A 31 -7.78 5.35 -9.93
C ALA A 31 -6.49 4.56 -9.65
N THR A 32 -5.66 4.31 -10.68
CA THR A 32 -4.39 3.56 -10.54
C THR A 32 -3.49 4.07 -9.41
N PRO A 33 -3.26 5.39 -9.23
CA PRO A 33 -2.40 5.83 -8.14
C PRO A 33 -3.04 5.72 -6.76
N TRP A 34 -4.37 5.70 -6.64
CA TRP A 34 -5.03 5.35 -5.37
C TRP A 34 -4.80 3.88 -5.02
N ALA A 35 -4.86 2.98 -6.02
CA ALA A 35 -4.51 1.56 -5.81
C ALA A 35 -3.03 1.39 -5.40
N VAL A 36 -2.11 2.15 -6.01
CA VAL A 36 -0.68 2.14 -5.65
C VAL A 36 -0.46 2.67 -4.23
N CYS A 37 -1.06 3.81 -3.87
CA CYS A 37 -1.00 4.36 -2.51
C CYS A 37 -1.56 3.37 -1.48
N MET A 38 -2.66 2.69 -1.80
CA MET A 38 -3.27 1.70 -0.92
C MET A 38 -2.32 0.52 -0.66
N MET A 39 -1.64 0.03 -1.70
CA MET A 39 -0.68 -1.08 -1.58
C MET A 39 0.61 -0.65 -0.86
N GLN A 40 1.09 0.59 -1.06
CA GLN A 40 2.21 1.14 -0.28
C GLN A 40 1.83 1.30 1.19
N ASN A 41 0.65 1.84 1.50
CA ASN A 41 0.18 1.95 2.88
C ASN A 41 0.13 0.60 3.59
N TRP A 42 -0.35 -0.44 2.90
CA TRP A 42 -0.35 -1.80 3.45
C TRP A 42 1.06 -2.30 3.75
N LYS A 43 2.01 -2.18 2.81
CA LYS A 43 3.41 -2.59 3.02
C LYS A 43 4.04 -1.83 4.19
N THR A 44 3.85 -0.52 4.24
CA THR A 44 4.42 0.35 5.26
C THR A 44 3.89 0.00 6.66
N LYS A 45 2.59 -0.27 6.80
CA LYS A 45 2.00 -0.75 8.06
C LYS A 45 2.54 -2.10 8.51
N HIS A 46 2.88 -2.99 7.58
CA HIS A 46 3.43 -4.31 7.91
C HIS A 46 4.95 -4.31 8.02
N THR A 47 5.61 -3.16 7.81
CA THR A 47 7.05 -3.02 7.96
C THR A 47 7.38 -2.29 9.25
N VAL A 48 8.17 -2.93 10.11
CA VAL A 48 8.75 -2.32 11.32
C VAL A 48 10.25 -2.22 11.11
N VAL A 49 10.80 -1.01 11.18
CA VAL A 49 12.24 -0.75 11.04
C VAL A 49 12.73 -0.19 12.36
N ASP A 50 13.77 -0.81 12.93
CA ASP A 50 14.34 -0.44 14.23
C ASP A 50 13.24 -0.29 15.33
N GLY A 51 12.31 -1.24 15.40
CA GLY A 51 11.19 -1.22 16.34
C GLY A 51 10.18 -0.08 16.15
N GLN A 52 10.28 0.72 15.07
CA GLN A 52 9.30 1.75 14.72
C GLN A 52 8.45 1.28 13.53
N ARG A 53 7.12 1.31 13.70
CA ARG A 53 6.18 1.01 12.63
C ARG A 53 6.10 2.20 11.69
N LEU A 54 6.35 1.96 10.40
CA LEU A 54 6.28 3.01 9.41
C LEU A 54 4.81 3.39 9.15
N TYR A 55 4.58 4.66 8.81
CA TYR A 55 3.27 5.17 8.39
C TYR A 55 3.38 5.78 7.00
N PHE A 56 2.36 5.58 6.16
CA PHE A 56 2.28 6.15 4.83
C PHE A 56 1.18 7.21 4.80
N ASP A 57 1.58 8.46 4.56
CA ASP A 57 0.69 9.64 4.50
C ASP A 57 0.35 10.05 3.05
N GLY A 58 0.81 9.28 2.07
CA GLY A 58 0.62 9.63 0.66
C GLY A 58 -0.81 9.40 0.17
N THR A 59 -1.33 10.33 -0.62
CA THR A 59 -2.63 10.18 -1.31
C THR A 59 -2.43 9.94 -2.81
N GLY A 60 -3.33 9.16 -3.43
CA GLY A 60 -3.24 8.85 -4.86
C GLY A 60 -3.24 10.08 -5.77
N ALA A 61 -3.82 11.20 -5.31
CA ALA A 61 -3.78 12.47 -6.02
C ALA A 61 -2.36 13.08 -6.09
N GLN A 62 -1.51 12.88 -5.08
CA GLN A 62 -0.12 13.37 -5.10
C GLN A 62 0.75 12.66 -6.14
N LEU A 63 0.36 11.46 -6.58
CA LEU A 63 1.04 10.75 -7.67
C LEU A 63 0.66 11.29 -9.05
N PHE A 64 -0.46 12.00 -9.19
CA PHE A 64 -0.90 12.60 -10.46
C PHE A 64 -0.33 13.99 -10.72
N GLY A 65 0.22 14.67 -9.71
CA GLY A 65 0.80 16.01 -9.86
C GLY A 65 2.09 16.14 -9.07
N ASN A 66 3.22 16.15 -9.79
CA ASN A 66 4.50 16.68 -9.31
C ASN A 66 4.62 18.13 -9.79
#